data_AF-E0U518-F1
#
_entry.id   AF-E0U518-F1
#
_cell.length_a   1.000
_cell.length_b   1.000
_cell.length_c   1.000
_cell.angle_alpha   90.00
_cell.angle_beta   90.00
_cell.angle_gamma   90.00
#
_symmetry.space_group_name_H-M   'P 1'
#
loop_
_entity.id
_entity.type
_entity.pdbx_description
1 polymer ?
#
loop_
_entity_poly.entity_id
_entity_poly.type
_entity_poly.pdbx_seq_one_letter_code
_entity_poly.pdbx_strand_id
1 'polypeptide(L)'
;MYGPVVLAGALGREDFPETDILADHLALNNHPLIDVPVLVADQGQLDQWVKCIDKTSLVFQTKPIGQPGNKEITFMPFYNVHHQRYSVYWYVMTEKEYLDFTDEEKEKQEIIRRITVDAVQPNEQQQEIEHHLKKENSYSGYASIVHRGWRDSRGDGFFSYEMKTEPSQPMYLLVTYFGSDDTFQSEEQTYERNFEIMIDDQLLARQQLKAHHPGRLFDVCYDIPVAYTKGKERVTVTFKSSEGTAAGGVFGVRMIKEKMVLH
;
A
#
# COMPACT_ATOMS: atom_id res chain seq x y z
N MET A 1 -16.99 15.55 -5.31
CA MET A 1 -18.12 15.13 -6.17
C MET A 1 -19.01 16.33 -6.46
N TYR A 2 -19.74 16.34 -7.57
CA TYR A 2 -20.74 17.36 -7.88
C TYR A 2 -22.10 16.68 -8.17
N GLY A 3 -23.05 16.83 -7.25
CA GLY A 3 -24.26 15.99 -7.26
C GLY A 3 -23.88 14.50 -7.21
N PRO A 4 -24.44 13.64 -8.08
CA PRO A 4 -24.09 12.22 -8.16
C PRO A 4 -22.81 11.95 -8.97
N VAL A 5 -22.18 12.98 -9.54
CA VAL A 5 -21.03 12.82 -10.44
C VAL A 5 -19.73 12.84 -9.65
N VAL A 6 -18.99 11.73 -9.72
CA VAL A 6 -17.61 11.65 -9.26
C VAL A 6 -16.73 12.50 -10.17
N LEU A 7 -15.93 13.37 -9.58
CA LEU A 7 -14.92 14.14 -10.29
C LEU A 7 -13.55 13.50 -10.02
N ALA A 8 -12.71 13.39 -11.03
CA ALA A 8 -11.33 12.97 -10.89
C ALA A 8 -10.40 14.11 -11.31
N GLY A 9 -9.29 14.28 -10.60
CA GLY A 9 -8.29 15.27 -10.98
C GLY A 9 -7.40 14.70 -12.07
N ALA A 10 -7.30 15.41 -13.18
CA ALA A 10 -6.48 15.03 -14.32
C ALA A 10 -5.02 15.37 -14.05
N LEU A 11 -4.15 14.37 -14.14
CA LEU A 11 -2.72 14.46 -13.81
C LEU A 11 -1.82 14.35 -15.05
N GLY A 12 -2.40 14.35 -16.25
CA GLY A 12 -1.67 14.35 -17.51
C GLY A 12 -1.17 12.97 -17.93
N ARG A 13 -0.19 12.98 -18.85
CA ARG A 13 0.31 11.80 -19.57
C ARG A 13 1.79 11.52 -19.35
N GLU A 14 2.36 12.06 -18.27
CA GLU A 14 3.74 11.76 -17.89
C GLU A 14 3.91 10.27 -17.59
N ASP A 15 4.91 9.67 -18.22
CA ASP A 15 5.15 8.23 -18.28
C ASP A 15 3.84 7.45 -18.51
N PHE A 16 2.96 7.91 -19.40
CA PHE A 16 1.78 7.14 -19.75
C PHE A 16 2.17 6.04 -20.75
N PRO A 17 1.63 4.81 -20.64
CA PRO A 17 1.90 3.76 -21.59
C PRO A 17 1.61 4.21 -23.04
N GLU A 18 2.46 3.81 -23.98
CA GLU A 18 2.27 4.14 -25.41
C GLU A 18 1.01 3.48 -26.00
N THR A 19 0.53 2.40 -25.38
CA THR A 19 -0.64 1.63 -25.81
C THR A 19 -1.52 1.25 -24.63
N ASP A 20 -2.83 1.36 -24.81
CA ASP A 20 -3.84 0.88 -23.86
C ASP A 20 -4.23 -0.59 -24.10
N ILE A 21 -3.70 -1.20 -25.17
CA ILE A 21 -3.89 -2.62 -25.48
C ILE A 21 -2.75 -3.38 -24.83
N LEU A 22 -3.08 -4.08 -23.75
CA LEU A 22 -2.16 -4.90 -23.00
C LEU A 22 -2.55 -6.37 -23.13
N ALA A 23 -1.56 -7.25 -23.17
CA ALA A 23 -1.79 -8.70 -23.19
C ALA A 23 -2.30 -9.24 -21.84
N ASP A 24 -1.98 -8.53 -20.76
CA ASP A 24 -2.32 -8.86 -19.38
C ASP A 24 -2.63 -7.55 -18.63
N HIS A 25 -3.69 -7.53 -17.81
CA HIS A 25 -4.04 -6.35 -17.00
C HIS A 25 -2.97 -6.02 -15.95
N LEU A 26 -2.09 -6.98 -15.62
CA LEU A 26 -0.94 -6.79 -14.73
C LEU A 26 0.31 -6.24 -15.42
N ALA A 27 0.29 -6.10 -16.75
CA ALA A 27 1.46 -5.68 -17.53
C ALA A 27 2.03 -4.32 -17.08
N LEU A 28 1.19 -3.48 -16.48
CA LEU A 28 1.57 -2.15 -16.00
C LEU A 28 1.69 -2.04 -14.47
N ASN A 29 1.64 -3.14 -13.71
CA ASN A 29 1.75 -3.09 -12.25
C ASN A 29 3.02 -2.38 -11.77
N ASN A 30 4.10 -2.47 -12.55
CA ASN A 30 5.39 -1.83 -12.27
C ASN A 30 5.70 -0.67 -13.24
N HIS A 31 4.70 -0.17 -13.98
CA HIS A 31 4.89 1.01 -14.82
C HIS A 31 5.28 2.19 -13.93
N PRO A 32 6.20 3.08 -14.37
CA PRO A 32 6.53 4.29 -13.65
C PRO A 32 5.26 4.99 -13.18
N LEU A 33 5.35 5.64 -12.05
CA LEU A 33 4.21 5.94 -11.22
C LEU A 33 4.33 7.44 -10.92
N ILE A 34 3.32 8.26 -11.23
CA ILE A 34 3.45 9.72 -11.07
C ILE A 34 3.28 10.15 -9.63
N ASP A 35 3.85 11.30 -9.27
CA ASP A 35 3.59 11.92 -7.98
C ASP A 35 2.24 12.63 -8.00
N VAL A 36 1.33 12.14 -7.16
CA VAL A 36 0.02 12.75 -6.97
C VAL A 36 0.18 13.87 -5.94
N PRO A 37 -0.12 15.13 -6.29
CA PRO A 37 0.06 16.23 -5.35
C PRO A 37 -0.84 16.10 -4.11
N VAL A 38 -0.30 16.46 -2.95
CA VAL A 38 -1.09 16.65 -1.72
C VAL A 38 -1.77 18.01 -1.81
N LEU A 39 -3.07 18.09 -1.52
CA LEU A 39 -3.79 19.36 -1.52
C LEU A 39 -3.67 20.02 -0.15
N VAL A 40 -3.08 21.21 -0.09
CA VAL A 40 -2.94 21.95 1.17
C VAL A 40 -4.05 23.00 1.27
N ALA A 41 -5.12 22.67 1.98
CA ALA A 41 -6.30 23.51 2.12
C ALA A 41 -7.17 23.11 3.32
N ASP A 42 -8.05 24.03 3.74
CA ASP A 42 -9.10 23.72 4.72
C ASP A 42 -10.21 22.89 4.05
N GLN A 43 -10.32 21.62 4.44
CA GLN A 43 -11.35 20.70 3.94
C GLN A 43 -12.77 21.21 4.18
N GLY A 44 -13.01 21.98 5.24
CA GLY A 44 -14.32 22.53 5.59
C GLY A 44 -14.79 23.65 4.66
N GLN A 45 -13.91 24.16 3.79
CA GLN A 45 -14.17 25.36 2.97
C GLN A 45 -13.87 25.12 1.49
N LEU A 46 -14.39 24.01 0.93
CA LEU A 46 -14.18 23.58 -0.47
C LEU A 46 -14.35 24.71 -1.51
N ASP A 47 -15.41 25.52 -1.38
CA ASP A 47 -15.73 26.61 -2.32
C ASP A 47 -14.66 27.72 -2.36
N GLN A 48 -13.78 27.80 -1.35
CA GLN A 48 -12.71 28.79 -1.32
C GLN A 48 -11.51 28.40 -2.17
N TRP A 49 -11.35 27.12 -2.47
CA TRP A 49 -10.15 26.61 -3.13
C TRP A 49 -10.44 25.74 -4.35
N VAL A 50 -11.70 25.37 -4.64
CA VAL A 50 -12.15 24.80 -5.92
C VAL A 50 -13.20 25.71 -6.54
N LYS A 51 -13.07 25.99 -7.83
CA LYS A 51 -14.06 26.75 -8.60
C LYS A 51 -14.48 25.99 -9.85
N CYS A 52 -15.76 26.02 -10.16
CA CYS A 52 -16.26 25.58 -11.45
C CYS A 52 -15.86 26.60 -12.52
N ILE A 53 -15.04 26.17 -13.48
CA ILE A 53 -14.58 27.01 -14.60
C ILE A 53 -15.39 26.76 -15.88
N ASP A 54 -16.01 25.58 -15.99
CA ASP A 54 -16.97 25.26 -17.04
C ASP A 54 -18.13 24.44 -16.46
N LYS A 55 -19.32 25.05 -16.42
CA LYS A 55 -20.54 24.40 -15.91
C LYS A 55 -21.16 23.40 -16.89
N THR A 56 -20.89 23.52 -18.18
CA THR A 56 -21.47 22.66 -19.21
C THR A 56 -20.76 21.32 -19.23
N SER A 57 -19.43 21.33 -19.19
CA SER A 57 -18.60 20.12 -19.12
C SER A 57 -18.26 19.68 -17.69
N LEU A 58 -18.72 20.43 -16.68
CA LEU A 58 -18.46 20.22 -15.25
C LEU A 58 -16.96 20.16 -14.92
N VAL A 59 -16.20 21.11 -15.45
CA VAL A 59 -14.78 21.27 -15.14
C VAL A 59 -14.60 22.25 -14.00
N PHE A 60 -13.78 21.84 -13.04
CA PHE A 60 -13.42 22.61 -11.87
C PHE A 60 -11.90 22.74 -11.77
N GLN A 61 -11.43 23.84 -11.21
CA GLN A 61 -10.01 24.10 -11.03
C GLN A 61 -9.76 24.50 -9.59
N THR A 62 -8.68 23.96 -9.01
CA THR A 62 -8.23 24.41 -7.70
C THR A 62 -7.48 25.73 -7.79
N LYS A 63 -7.34 26.43 -6.66
CA LYS A 63 -6.21 27.33 -6.44
C LYS A 63 -4.87 26.56 -6.56
N PRO A 64 -3.71 27.24 -6.63
CA PRO A 64 -2.39 26.60 -6.65
C PRO A 64 -2.01 26.01 -5.28
N ILE A 65 -2.76 24.99 -4.84
CA ILE A 65 -2.67 24.36 -3.51
C ILE A 65 -2.07 22.95 -3.56
N GLY A 66 -1.81 22.41 -4.74
CA GLY A 66 -1.19 21.11 -4.91
C GLY A 66 0.31 21.18 -4.61
N GLN A 67 0.77 20.41 -3.64
CA GLN A 67 2.18 20.32 -3.29
C GLN A 67 2.78 18.96 -3.71
N PRO A 68 4.06 18.94 -4.11
CA PRO A 68 5.00 20.07 -4.17
C PRO A 68 4.77 20.99 -5.39
N GLY A 69 5.15 22.25 -5.24
CA GLY A 69 5.28 23.20 -6.35
C GLY A 69 4.06 24.10 -6.63
N ASN A 70 3.12 24.22 -5.68
CA ASN A 70 1.94 25.08 -5.80
C ASN A 70 1.16 24.84 -7.12
N LYS A 71 0.92 23.57 -7.46
CA LYS A 71 0.24 23.14 -8.68
C LYS A 71 -1.27 23.38 -8.57
N GLU A 72 -1.87 23.79 -9.68
CA GLU A 72 -3.33 23.77 -9.84
C GLU A 72 -3.78 22.40 -10.36
N ILE A 73 -4.90 21.90 -9.85
CA ILE A 73 -5.49 20.64 -10.26
C ILE A 73 -6.79 20.91 -11.00
N THR A 74 -6.92 20.30 -12.18
CA THR A 74 -8.17 20.32 -12.95
C THR A 74 -8.98 19.08 -12.65
N PHE A 75 -10.17 19.27 -12.10
CA PHE A 75 -11.15 18.22 -11.86
C PHE A 75 -12.18 18.19 -12.99
N MET A 76 -12.48 17.01 -13.50
CA MET A 76 -13.53 16.79 -14.49
C MET A 76 -14.31 15.52 -14.17
N PRO A 77 -15.50 15.30 -14.75
CA PRO A 77 -16.26 14.08 -14.51
C PRO A 77 -15.42 12.85 -14.78
N PHE A 78 -15.42 11.90 -13.84
CA PHE A 78 -14.54 10.72 -13.92
C PHE A 78 -14.76 9.93 -15.22
N TYR A 79 -16.02 9.84 -15.67
CA TYR A 79 -16.37 9.17 -16.93
C TYR A 79 -15.80 9.85 -18.19
N ASN A 80 -15.30 11.10 -18.10
CA ASN A 80 -14.65 11.83 -19.20
C ASN A 80 -13.12 11.79 -19.10
N VAL A 81 -12.55 11.19 -18.04
CA VAL A 81 -11.11 11.07 -17.90
C VAL A 81 -10.63 9.83 -18.64
N HIS A 82 -10.08 10.04 -19.84
CA HIS A 82 -9.55 8.95 -20.67
C HIS A 82 -8.10 9.21 -21.07
N HIS A 83 -7.32 8.13 -21.20
CA HIS A 83 -5.94 8.14 -21.70
C HIS A 83 -5.04 9.14 -20.98
N GLN A 84 -5.19 9.27 -19.67
CA GLN A 84 -4.35 10.09 -18.82
C GLN A 84 -4.43 9.58 -17.39
N ARG A 85 -3.43 9.91 -16.58
CA ARG A 85 -3.45 9.57 -15.17
C ARG A 85 -4.43 10.45 -14.42
N TYR A 86 -4.97 9.89 -13.36
CA TYR A 86 -5.97 10.57 -12.55
C TYR A 86 -5.88 10.14 -11.10
N SER A 87 -6.42 10.99 -10.23
CA SER A 87 -6.78 10.57 -8.89
C SER A 87 -8.21 10.93 -8.56
N VAL A 88 -8.94 9.96 -8.00
CA VAL A 88 -10.29 10.15 -7.44
C VAL A 88 -10.22 10.58 -5.98
N TYR A 89 -9.25 10.03 -5.24
CA TYR A 89 -9.05 10.30 -3.82
C TYR A 89 -7.78 11.12 -3.60
N TRP A 90 -7.85 12.09 -2.71
CA TRP A 90 -6.79 13.06 -2.49
C TRP A 90 -6.45 13.13 -1.01
N TYR A 91 -5.15 13.17 -0.71
CA TYR A 91 -4.70 13.63 0.60
C TYR A 91 -4.89 15.14 0.65
N VAL A 92 -5.80 15.57 1.53
CA VAL A 92 -6.03 16.98 1.79
C VAL A 92 -5.60 17.27 3.23
N MET A 93 -4.65 18.17 3.38
CA MET A 93 -4.04 18.52 4.67
C MET A 93 -4.20 20.02 4.90
N THR A 94 -4.31 20.42 6.16
CA THR A 94 -4.08 21.81 6.55
C THR A 94 -2.61 22.18 6.34
N GLU A 95 -2.32 23.48 6.29
CA GLU A 95 -0.93 23.95 6.17
C GLU A 95 -0.05 23.43 7.32
N LYS A 96 -0.58 23.42 8.55
CA LYS A 96 0.11 22.85 9.70
C LYS A 96 0.36 21.36 9.54
N GLU A 97 -0.65 20.58 9.16
CA GLU A 97 -0.47 19.13 8.92
C GLU A 97 0.52 18.87 7.80
N TYR A 98 0.55 19.68 6.74
CA TYR A 98 1.50 19.51 5.65
C TYR A 98 2.94 19.85 6.07
N LEU A 99 3.13 20.84 6.95
CA LEU A 99 4.42 21.18 7.55
C LEU A 99 4.88 20.13 8.56
N ASP A 100 3.96 19.57 9.33
CA ASP A 100 4.21 18.49 10.29
C ASP A 100 4.36 17.13 9.59
N PHE A 101 3.82 16.99 8.37
CA PHE A 101 4.03 15.86 7.47
C PHE A 101 5.43 15.96 6.88
N THR A 102 6.38 15.51 7.71
CA THR A 102 7.82 15.60 7.48
C THR A 102 8.16 15.21 6.04
N ASP A 103 9.08 15.96 5.43
CA ASP A 103 9.67 15.58 4.14
C ASP A 103 10.19 14.13 4.17
N GLU A 104 10.59 13.65 5.35
CA GLU A 104 11.01 12.27 5.60
C GLU A 104 9.92 11.22 5.32
N GLU A 105 8.65 11.42 5.71
CA GLU A 105 7.59 10.44 5.43
C GLU A 105 7.21 10.42 3.94
N LYS A 106 7.24 11.58 3.26
CA LYS A 106 7.09 11.66 1.81
C LYS A 106 8.21 10.94 1.09
N GLU A 107 9.44 11.29 1.41
CA GLU A 107 10.65 10.71 0.82
C GLU A 107 10.70 9.20 1.08
N LYS A 108 10.33 8.76 2.28
CA LYS A 108 10.22 7.34 2.61
C LYS A 108 9.21 6.62 1.71
N GLN A 109 8.01 7.16 1.53
CA GLN A 109 6.99 6.54 0.67
C GLN A 109 7.45 6.48 -0.80
N GLU A 110 8.07 7.55 -1.30
CA GLU A 110 8.63 7.60 -2.65
C GLU A 110 9.75 6.58 -2.84
N ILE A 111 10.66 6.45 -1.86
CA ILE A 111 11.71 5.44 -1.85
C ILE A 111 11.09 4.05 -1.90
N ILE A 112 10.16 3.71 -0.99
CA ILE A 112 9.49 2.38 -0.97
C ILE A 112 8.89 2.08 -2.33
N ARG A 113 8.16 3.05 -2.89
CA ARG A 113 7.50 2.92 -4.19
C ARG A 113 8.50 2.62 -5.30
N ARG A 114 9.61 3.36 -5.36
CA ARG A 114 10.66 3.18 -6.39
C ARG A 114 11.35 1.83 -6.31
N ILE A 115 11.56 1.31 -5.10
CA ILE A 115 12.30 0.08 -4.86
C ILE A 115 11.39 -1.17 -4.80
N THR A 116 10.07 -1.00 -4.87
CA THR A 116 9.11 -2.11 -4.86
C THR A 116 9.12 -2.84 -6.20
N VAL A 117 9.27 -4.16 -6.13
CA VAL A 117 9.18 -5.08 -7.27
C VAL A 117 7.80 -5.73 -7.35
N ASP A 118 7.21 -6.03 -6.19
CA ASP A 118 5.86 -6.57 -6.10
C ASP A 118 5.21 -6.23 -4.75
N ALA A 119 3.89 -6.17 -4.71
CA ALA A 119 3.16 -5.78 -3.51
C ALA A 119 1.78 -6.43 -3.40
N VAL A 120 1.45 -6.81 -2.17
CA VAL A 120 0.11 -7.28 -1.78
C VAL A 120 -0.40 -6.44 -0.63
N GLN A 121 -1.61 -5.91 -0.82
CA GLN A 121 -2.44 -5.31 0.21
C GLN A 121 -3.42 -6.39 0.72
N PRO A 122 -3.24 -6.87 1.96
CA PRO A 122 -4.17 -7.84 2.54
C PRO A 122 -5.60 -7.32 2.56
N ASN A 123 -6.57 -8.24 2.44
CA ASN A 123 -8.01 -7.95 2.36
C ASN A 123 -8.45 -7.25 1.05
N GLU A 124 -7.55 -7.01 0.08
CA GLU A 124 -7.92 -6.60 -1.28
C GLU A 124 -8.07 -7.85 -2.17
N GLN A 125 -9.32 -8.25 -2.43
CA GLN A 125 -9.63 -9.54 -3.05
C GLN A 125 -8.89 -9.78 -4.38
N GLN A 126 -8.78 -8.76 -5.23
CA GLN A 126 -8.10 -8.88 -6.52
C GLN A 126 -6.60 -9.17 -6.34
N GLN A 127 -5.91 -8.42 -5.47
CA GLN A 127 -4.49 -8.64 -5.21
C GLN A 127 -4.24 -10.02 -4.59
N GLU A 128 -5.08 -10.45 -3.66
CA GLU A 128 -4.92 -11.78 -3.05
C GLU A 128 -5.12 -12.94 -4.06
N ILE A 129 -6.01 -12.79 -5.03
CA ILE A 129 -6.21 -13.76 -6.11
C ILE A 129 -5.00 -13.78 -7.06
N GLU A 130 -4.52 -12.62 -7.49
CA GLU A 130 -3.38 -12.47 -8.42
C GLU A 130 -2.06 -13.00 -7.84
N HIS A 131 -1.98 -13.09 -6.51
CA HIS A 131 -0.85 -13.64 -5.76
C HIS A 131 -1.13 -15.04 -5.20
N HIS A 132 -2.12 -15.74 -5.75
CA HIS A 132 -2.44 -17.14 -5.45
C HIS A 132 -2.54 -17.44 -3.94
N LEU A 133 -3.27 -16.60 -3.19
CA LEU A 133 -3.44 -16.75 -1.74
C LEU A 133 -3.79 -18.20 -1.36
N LYS A 134 -2.92 -18.85 -0.58
CA LYS A 134 -3.23 -20.10 0.14
C LYS A 134 -3.27 -19.82 1.62
N LYS A 135 -4.22 -20.44 2.34
CA LYS A 135 -4.44 -20.16 3.76
C LYS A 135 -5.10 -21.30 4.51
N GLU A 136 -4.82 -21.34 5.81
CA GLU A 136 -5.41 -22.23 6.81
C GLU A 136 -5.56 -21.46 8.13
N ASN A 137 -6.73 -21.55 8.76
CA ASN A 137 -7.08 -20.77 9.96
C ASN A 137 -6.76 -19.28 9.84
N SER A 138 -7.02 -18.69 8.66
CA SER A 138 -6.70 -17.29 8.35
C SER A 138 -7.93 -16.40 8.25
N TYR A 139 -7.80 -15.20 8.82
CA TYR A 139 -8.84 -14.18 8.86
C TYR A 139 -8.32 -12.88 8.24
N SER A 140 -9.23 -12.08 7.69
CA SER A 140 -8.90 -10.76 7.18
C SER A 140 -10.01 -9.77 7.53
N GLY A 141 -9.67 -8.49 7.52
CA GLY A 141 -10.64 -7.43 7.78
C GLY A 141 -10.07 -6.06 7.43
N TYR A 142 -10.82 -5.03 7.79
CA TYR A 142 -10.44 -3.64 7.60
C TYR A 142 -10.34 -2.96 8.96
N ALA A 143 -9.18 -2.36 9.25
CA ALA A 143 -8.98 -1.57 10.46
C ALA A 143 -9.27 -0.10 10.15
N SER A 144 -10.39 0.42 10.68
CA SER A 144 -10.79 1.82 10.48
C SER A 144 -9.80 2.82 11.09
N ILE A 145 -9.13 2.46 12.19
CA ILE A 145 -8.17 3.34 12.89
C ILE A 145 -6.96 3.73 12.02
N VAL A 146 -6.56 2.87 11.08
CA VAL A 146 -5.44 3.10 10.15
C VAL A 146 -5.88 3.05 8.69
N HIS A 147 -7.18 2.93 8.43
CA HIS A 147 -7.78 2.85 7.09
C HIS A 147 -7.13 1.82 6.16
N ARG A 148 -6.79 0.64 6.67
CA ARG A 148 -6.08 -0.41 5.93
C ARG A 148 -6.65 -1.80 6.16
N GLY A 149 -6.60 -2.61 5.10
CA GLY A 149 -6.89 -4.03 5.15
C GLY A 149 -5.78 -4.79 5.86
N TRP A 150 -6.16 -5.85 6.58
CA TRP A 150 -5.22 -6.71 7.28
C TRP A 150 -5.56 -8.19 7.08
N ARG A 151 -4.55 -9.05 7.29
CA ARG A 151 -4.72 -10.51 7.36
C ARG A 151 -3.90 -11.08 8.53
N ASP A 152 -4.44 -12.11 9.15
CA ASP A 152 -3.75 -12.96 10.11
C ASP A 152 -4.08 -14.45 9.91
N SER A 153 -3.32 -15.33 10.57
CA SER A 153 -3.72 -16.71 10.86
C SER A 153 -3.57 -17.01 12.34
N ARG A 154 -4.33 -17.97 12.86
CA ARG A 154 -4.43 -18.23 14.30
C ARG A 154 -4.46 -19.73 14.55
N GLY A 155 -3.64 -20.22 15.46
CA GLY A 155 -3.60 -21.63 15.84
C GLY A 155 -3.17 -22.54 14.68
N ASP A 156 -1.97 -23.12 14.81
CA ASP A 156 -1.32 -24.00 13.82
C ASP A 156 -1.82 -23.80 12.37
N GLY A 157 -1.57 -22.60 11.85
CA GLY A 157 -2.26 -22.06 10.68
C GLY A 157 -1.35 -21.16 9.89
N PHE A 158 -1.75 -20.78 8.69
CA PHE A 158 -0.91 -19.95 7.82
C PHE A 158 -1.70 -19.15 6.80
N PHE A 159 -1.02 -18.19 6.19
CA PHE A 159 -1.40 -17.65 4.88
C PHE A 159 -0.15 -17.36 4.07
N SER A 160 -0.27 -17.40 2.74
CA SER A 160 0.87 -17.22 1.84
C SER A 160 0.50 -16.53 0.54
N TYR A 161 1.48 -15.85 -0.05
CA TYR A 161 1.37 -15.14 -1.31
C TYR A 161 2.54 -15.52 -2.23
N GLU A 162 2.26 -15.77 -3.51
CA GLU A 162 3.30 -15.92 -4.53
C GLU A 162 3.71 -14.53 -5.04
N MET A 163 4.89 -14.06 -4.62
CA MET A 163 5.42 -12.73 -4.90
C MET A 163 6.47 -12.80 -6.01
N LYS A 164 6.47 -11.83 -6.93
CA LYS A 164 7.51 -11.69 -7.96
C LYS A 164 8.83 -11.25 -7.33
N THR A 165 9.93 -11.73 -7.90
CA THR A 165 11.31 -11.42 -7.52
C THR A 165 12.13 -11.09 -8.75
N GLU A 166 13.23 -10.35 -8.57
CA GLU A 166 14.20 -10.14 -9.64
C GLU A 166 15.36 -11.15 -9.48
N PRO A 167 15.53 -12.11 -10.42
CA PRO A 167 16.46 -13.23 -10.26
C PRO A 167 17.95 -12.86 -10.12
N SER A 168 18.32 -11.67 -10.58
CA SER A 168 19.70 -11.20 -10.74
C SER A 168 20.20 -10.30 -9.61
N GLN A 169 19.37 -9.98 -8.62
CA GLN A 169 19.74 -9.05 -7.55
C GLN A 169 19.24 -9.51 -6.17
N PRO A 170 19.86 -8.99 -5.09
CA PRO A 170 19.35 -9.21 -3.74
C PRO A 170 17.92 -8.69 -3.60
N MET A 171 17.12 -9.41 -2.82
CA MET A 171 15.73 -9.06 -2.55
C MET A 171 15.52 -8.93 -1.04
N TYR A 172 14.55 -8.14 -0.64
CA TYR A 172 14.17 -7.93 0.76
C TYR A 172 12.65 -8.02 0.88
N LEU A 173 12.18 -8.50 2.03
CA LEU A 173 10.76 -8.53 2.35
C LEU A 173 10.45 -7.37 3.28
N LEU A 174 9.58 -6.45 2.86
CA LEU A 174 9.07 -5.37 3.68
C LEU A 174 7.64 -5.70 4.10
N VAL A 175 7.41 -5.85 5.40
CA VAL A 175 6.08 -6.16 5.95
C VAL A 175 5.61 -5.02 6.83
N THR A 176 4.40 -4.54 6.57
CA THR A 176 3.76 -3.50 7.38
C THR A 176 2.90 -4.14 8.48
N TYR A 177 3.10 -3.69 9.72
CA TYR A 177 2.36 -4.12 10.90
C TYR A 177 1.69 -2.94 11.60
N PHE A 178 0.77 -3.22 12.52
CA PHE A 178 0.20 -2.21 13.40
C PHE A 178 0.93 -2.20 14.74
N GLY A 179 1.42 -1.03 15.14
CA GLY A 179 2.29 -0.90 16.30
C GLY A 179 1.61 -0.92 17.66
N SER A 180 0.27 -1.00 17.70
CA SER A 180 -0.50 -1.38 18.89
C SER A 180 -0.95 -2.85 18.88
N ASP A 181 -0.52 -3.65 17.90
CA ASP A 181 -0.86 -5.07 17.85
C ASP A 181 -0.03 -5.86 18.86
N ASP A 182 -0.70 -6.74 19.59
CA ASP A 182 -0.18 -7.57 20.67
C ASP A 182 -1.05 -8.82 20.80
N THR A 183 -0.71 -9.66 21.77
CA THR A 183 -1.50 -10.77 22.27
C THR A 183 -2.98 -10.38 22.41
N PHE A 184 -3.86 -11.13 21.77
CA PHE A 184 -5.29 -10.89 21.80
C PHE A 184 -6.05 -12.14 22.24
N GLN A 185 -7.25 -11.93 22.77
CA GLN A 185 -8.13 -13.01 23.21
C GLN A 185 -9.23 -13.23 22.17
N SER A 186 -9.39 -14.47 21.72
CA SER A 186 -10.64 -14.93 21.12
C SER A 186 -11.58 -15.45 22.23
N GLU A 187 -12.79 -15.83 21.86
CA GLU A 187 -13.79 -16.42 22.78
C GLU A 187 -13.28 -17.69 23.47
N GLU A 188 -12.31 -18.39 22.87
CA GLU A 188 -11.87 -19.72 23.30
C GLU A 188 -10.39 -19.75 23.75
N GLN A 189 -9.55 -18.83 23.27
CA GLN A 189 -8.10 -18.88 23.51
C GLN A 189 -7.42 -17.51 23.44
N THR A 190 -6.32 -17.36 24.18
CA THR A 190 -5.39 -16.24 24.03
C THR A 190 -4.33 -16.58 22.99
N TYR A 191 -4.12 -15.71 22.01
CA TYR A 191 -3.13 -15.89 20.95
C TYR A 191 -2.01 -14.87 21.08
N GLU A 192 -0.78 -15.33 21.25
CA GLU A 192 0.39 -14.47 21.17
C GLU A 192 0.73 -14.15 19.71
N ARG A 193 1.04 -12.89 19.41
CA ARG A 193 1.51 -12.46 18.08
C ARG A 193 2.98 -12.85 17.87
N ASN A 194 3.25 -14.14 17.82
CA ASN A 194 4.57 -14.73 17.61
C ASN A 194 4.51 -15.76 16.48
N PHE A 195 5.27 -15.57 15.41
CA PHE A 195 5.10 -16.35 14.20
C PHE A 195 6.36 -16.44 13.35
N GLU A 196 6.34 -17.39 12.43
CA GLU A 196 7.40 -17.63 11.47
C GLU A 196 7.05 -17.00 10.12
N ILE A 197 8.05 -16.42 9.47
CA ILE A 197 7.98 -15.94 8.08
C ILE A 197 8.89 -16.86 7.27
N MET A 198 8.40 -17.38 6.15
CA MET A 198 9.13 -18.31 5.30
C MET A 198 9.16 -17.85 3.84
N ILE A 199 10.21 -18.25 3.12
CA ILE A 199 10.33 -18.13 1.67
C ILE A 199 10.49 -19.54 1.09
N ASP A 200 9.55 -19.99 0.25
CA ASP A 200 9.52 -21.35 -0.30
C ASP A 200 9.80 -22.45 0.75
N ASP A 201 9.06 -22.38 1.86
CA ASP A 201 9.17 -23.29 3.02
C ASP A 201 10.49 -23.23 3.81
N GLN A 202 11.37 -22.28 3.50
CA GLN A 202 12.58 -22.01 4.26
C GLN A 202 12.36 -20.87 5.25
N LEU A 203 12.70 -21.08 6.53
CA LEU A 203 12.56 -20.07 7.58
C LEU A 203 13.40 -18.83 7.25
N LEU A 204 12.74 -17.69 7.10
CA LEU A 204 13.37 -16.38 6.92
C LEU A 204 13.59 -15.70 8.28
N ALA A 205 12.52 -15.59 9.07
CA ALA A 205 12.54 -14.87 10.33
C ALA A 205 11.47 -15.37 11.30
N ARG A 206 11.67 -15.09 12.59
CA ARG A 206 10.62 -15.16 13.61
C ARG A 206 10.26 -13.73 14.02
N GLN A 207 8.97 -13.41 14.01
CA GLN A 207 8.47 -12.08 14.34
C GLN A 207 7.59 -12.16 15.59
N GLN A 208 7.82 -11.23 16.51
CA GLN A 208 6.97 -11.04 17.68
C GLN A 208 6.45 -9.60 17.70
N LEU A 209 5.14 -9.40 17.84
CA LEU A 209 4.52 -8.08 18.01
C LEU A 209 4.14 -7.91 19.49
N LYS A 210 4.53 -6.77 20.09
CA LYS A 210 4.32 -6.45 21.52
C LYS A 210 3.92 -4.99 21.74
N ALA A 211 3.13 -4.43 20.82
CA ALA A 211 2.67 -3.04 20.87
C ALA A 211 3.78 -1.97 21.08
N HIS A 212 4.96 -2.12 20.46
CA HIS A 212 6.10 -1.21 20.67
C HIS A 212 5.97 0.17 19.98
N HIS A 213 4.99 0.36 19.11
CA HIS A 213 4.83 1.57 18.29
C HIS A 213 3.37 2.05 18.27
N PRO A 214 2.81 2.47 19.42
CA PRO A 214 1.38 2.64 19.57
C PRO A 214 0.79 3.64 18.56
N GLY A 215 -0.37 3.27 18.00
CA GLY A 215 -1.22 4.16 17.20
C GLY A 215 -0.80 4.34 15.74
N ARG A 216 0.28 3.73 15.28
CA ARG A 216 0.76 3.86 13.89
C ARG A 216 1.09 2.53 13.23
N LEU A 217 1.05 2.52 11.91
CA LEU A 217 1.67 1.46 11.13
C LEU A 217 3.19 1.62 11.18
N PHE A 218 3.90 0.51 11.13
CA PHE A 218 5.35 0.49 10.99
C PHE A 218 5.74 -0.65 10.07
N ASP A 219 6.85 -0.47 9.37
CA ASP A 219 7.39 -1.48 8.48
C ASP A 219 8.52 -2.25 9.19
N VAL A 220 8.74 -3.50 8.80
CA VAL A 220 9.91 -4.28 9.16
C VAL A 220 10.51 -4.84 7.88
N CYS A 221 11.81 -4.60 7.68
CA CYS A 221 12.56 -5.06 6.53
C CYS A 221 13.35 -6.32 6.90
N TYR A 222 13.10 -7.43 6.22
CA TYR A 222 13.80 -8.69 6.38
C TYR A 222 14.76 -8.92 5.22
N ASP A 223 16.02 -9.23 5.54
CA ASP A 223 17.03 -9.61 4.56
C ASP A 223 16.73 -11.02 4.05
N ILE A 224 16.41 -11.17 2.75
CA ILE A 224 16.22 -12.48 2.16
C ILE A 224 17.58 -13.01 1.71
N PRO A 225 18.03 -14.18 2.21
CA PRO A 225 19.25 -14.80 1.72
C PRO A 225 19.18 -14.98 0.20
N VAL A 226 20.22 -14.56 -0.52
CA VAL A 226 20.27 -14.66 -2.00
C VAL A 226 19.98 -16.08 -2.49
N ALA A 227 20.35 -17.11 -1.72
CA ALA A 227 20.05 -18.50 -2.04
C ALA A 227 18.54 -18.79 -2.18
N TYR A 228 17.67 -18.01 -1.55
CA TYR A 228 16.22 -18.25 -1.55
C TYR A 228 15.55 -17.69 -2.82
N THR A 229 16.13 -16.67 -3.44
CA THR A 229 15.56 -15.96 -4.61
C THR A 229 16.39 -16.06 -5.90
N LYS A 230 17.65 -16.50 -5.82
CA LYS A 230 18.55 -16.57 -6.97
C LYS A 230 17.95 -17.43 -8.10
N GLY A 231 17.84 -16.84 -9.29
CA GLY A 231 17.33 -17.54 -10.48
C GLY A 231 15.81 -17.73 -10.48
N LYS A 232 15.08 -17.19 -9.49
CA LYS A 232 13.63 -17.30 -9.39
C LYS A 232 12.95 -15.98 -9.74
N GLU A 233 11.90 -16.06 -10.54
CA GLU A 233 11.04 -14.92 -10.89
C GLU A 233 9.89 -14.74 -9.89
N ARG A 234 9.56 -15.79 -9.13
CA ARG A 234 8.57 -15.78 -8.06
C ARG A 234 9.01 -16.65 -6.89
N VAL A 235 8.58 -16.29 -5.69
CA VAL A 235 8.72 -17.08 -4.46
C VAL A 235 7.42 -17.04 -3.66
N THR A 236 7.18 -18.07 -2.86
CA THR A 236 6.05 -18.10 -1.93
C THR A 236 6.48 -17.51 -0.59
N VAL A 237 5.86 -16.41 -0.19
CA VAL A 237 6.03 -15.82 1.15
C VAL A 237 4.93 -16.37 2.05
N THR A 238 5.31 -17.07 3.12
CA THR A 238 4.35 -17.69 4.04
C THR A 238 4.50 -17.12 5.45
N PHE A 239 3.38 -16.74 6.04
CA PHE A 239 3.26 -16.36 7.45
C PHE A 239 2.60 -17.51 8.19
N LYS A 240 3.29 -18.10 9.16
CA LYS A 240 2.86 -19.32 9.85
C LYS A 240 2.82 -19.13 11.36
N SER A 241 1.69 -19.47 11.95
CA SER A 241 1.48 -19.56 13.39
C SER A 241 1.52 -21.01 13.86
N SER A 242 1.95 -21.22 15.09
CA SER A 242 1.83 -22.49 15.82
C SER A 242 0.64 -22.44 16.80
N GLU A 243 0.35 -23.56 17.46
CA GLU A 243 -0.65 -23.62 18.53
C GLU A 243 -0.43 -22.52 19.60
N GLY A 244 -1.50 -21.86 20.03
CA GLY A 244 -1.44 -20.74 20.99
C GLY A 244 -0.88 -19.42 20.45
N THR A 245 -0.54 -19.35 19.16
CA THR A 245 0.00 -18.14 18.52
C THR A 245 -0.81 -17.72 17.30
N ALA A 246 -0.60 -16.48 16.86
CA ALA A 246 -1.18 -15.93 15.66
C ALA A 246 -0.11 -15.26 14.79
N ALA A 247 -0.17 -15.51 13.48
CA ALA A 247 0.71 -14.93 12.50
C ALA A 247 0.08 -13.69 11.89
N GLY A 248 0.77 -12.58 11.97
CA GLY A 248 0.31 -11.32 11.40
C GLY A 248 -0.57 -10.51 12.34
N GLY A 249 -1.64 -9.94 11.79
CA GLY A 249 -1.79 -8.48 11.87
C GLY A 249 -0.98 -7.80 10.75
N VAL A 250 -0.88 -8.46 9.59
CA VAL A 250 -0.14 -7.94 8.42
C VAL A 250 -1.03 -6.97 7.68
N PHE A 251 -0.54 -5.76 7.47
CA PHE A 251 -1.22 -4.64 6.79
C PHE A 251 -0.66 -4.35 5.40
N GLY A 252 0.43 -5.01 5.00
CA GLY A 252 1.05 -4.84 3.69
C GLY A 252 2.24 -5.77 3.56
N VAL A 253 2.45 -6.31 2.36
CA VAL A 253 3.60 -7.15 2.03
C VAL A 253 4.21 -6.62 0.74
N ARG A 254 5.51 -6.31 0.75
CA ARG A 254 6.23 -5.86 -0.43
C ARG A 254 7.52 -6.64 -0.60
N MET A 255 7.79 -7.01 -1.84
CA MET A 255 9.09 -7.46 -2.27
C MET A 255 9.86 -6.26 -2.81
N ILE A 256 11.03 -5.96 -2.24
CA ILE A 256 11.83 -4.76 -2.60
C ILE A 256 13.25 -5.13 -3.01
N LYS A 257 13.87 -4.31 -3.86
CA LYS A 257 15.22 -4.54 -4.42
C LYS A 257 16.36 -3.80 -3.71
N GLU A 258 16.04 -2.91 -2.80
CA GLU A 258 17.01 -2.19 -1.97
C GLU A 258 16.64 -2.34 -0.51
N LYS A 259 17.65 -2.46 0.36
CA LYS A 259 17.40 -2.58 1.80
C LYS A 259 16.89 -1.25 2.34
N MET A 260 15.72 -1.27 2.97
CA MET A 260 15.24 -0.13 3.72
C MET A 260 15.88 -0.11 5.11
N VAL A 261 16.65 0.94 5.39
CA VAL A 261 17.14 1.22 6.76
C VAL A 261 16.07 2.07 7.45
N LEU A 262 15.29 1.44 8.31
CA LEU A 262 14.30 2.11 9.14
C LEU A 262 15.02 2.62 10.40
N HIS A 263 15.07 3.95 10.57
CA HIS A 263 15.62 4.62 11.75
C HIS A 263 14.58 4.78 12.86
#